data_AF-A0A9P5X5Y6-F1
#
_entry.id   AF-A0A9P5X5Y6-F1
#
_cell.length_a   1.000
_cell.length_b   1.000
_cell.length_c   1.000
_cell.angle_alpha   90.00
_cell.angle_beta   90.00
_cell.angle_gamma   90.00
#
_symmetry.space_group_name_H-M   'P 1'
#
loop_
_entity.id
_entity.type
_entity.pdbx_description
1 polymer ?
#
loop_
_entity_poly.entity_id
_entity_poly.type
_entity_poly.pdbx_seq_one_letter_code
_entity_poly.pdbx_strand_id
1 'polypeptide(L)'
;MQLAVLTALFLSFASSSLAYLVNVPNGYQGWKENGPQPLEWSRVDTDAEYFAVVLTNQDRTVLPYDIVLEKYVDGTHLKKEIRLPQDGCPTGDHFRVNLVKSADEPNTIYAQSSEFSIKRW
;
A
#
# COMPACT_ATOMS: atom_id res chain seq x y z
N MET A 1 42.11 -23.96 30.77
CA MET A 1 40.89 -23.14 30.75
C MET A 1 40.52 -22.85 29.31
N GLN A 2 40.04 -23.89 28.63
CA GLN A 2 39.21 -23.78 27.43
C GLN A 2 37.74 -23.66 27.89
N LEU A 3 36.85 -23.23 26.98
CA LEU A 3 35.38 -23.17 27.12
C LEU A 3 34.80 -22.01 27.95
N ALA A 4 35.03 -20.75 27.56
CA ALA A 4 34.18 -19.67 28.08
C ALA A 4 33.72 -18.60 27.08
N VAL A 5 34.19 -18.57 25.83
CA VAL A 5 34.01 -17.35 25.01
C VAL A 5 33.49 -17.58 23.58
N LEU A 6 33.37 -18.83 23.11
CA LEU A 6 33.04 -19.10 21.69
C LEU A 6 31.57 -19.44 21.40
N THR A 7 30.68 -19.46 22.40
CA THR A 7 29.28 -19.94 22.22
C THR A 7 28.21 -18.83 22.19
N ALA A 8 28.60 -17.56 21.99
CA ALA A 8 27.68 -16.42 22.00
C ALA A 8 27.57 -15.68 20.65
N LEU A 9 27.97 -16.33 19.56
CA LEU A 9 27.88 -15.76 18.21
C LEU A 9 26.88 -16.57 17.39
N PHE A 10 25.93 -15.84 16.79
CA PHE A 10 24.95 -16.27 15.79
C PHE A 10 23.59 -16.79 16.29
N LEU A 11 22.80 -15.90 16.89
CA LEU A 11 21.35 -15.92 16.70
C LEU A 11 20.78 -14.50 16.51
N SER A 12 21.38 -13.71 15.61
CA SER A 12 20.68 -12.55 15.06
C SER A 12 19.62 -13.09 14.09
N PHE A 13 18.43 -13.40 14.61
CA PHE A 13 17.24 -13.57 13.79
C PHE A 13 17.06 -12.27 13.00
N ALA A 14 17.33 -12.31 11.69
CA ALA A 14 16.79 -11.31 10.79
C ALA A 14 15.26 -11.41 10.91
N SER A 15 14.67 -10.56 11.75
CA SER A 15 13.23 -10.34 11.72
C SER A 15 12.95 -9.64 10.40
N SER A 16 12.69 -10.43 9.37
CA SER A 16 12.01 -9.95 8.18
C SER A 16 10.59 -9.66 8.64
N SER A 17 10.35 -8.47 9.21
CA SER A 17 8.98 -7.98 9.38
C SER A 17 8.41 -7.89 7.97
N LEU A 18 7.61 -8.88 7.57
CA LEU A 18 6.78 -8.74 6.39
C LEU A 18 5.80 -7.62 6.70
N ALA A 19 6.18 -6.40 6.32
CA ALA A 19 5.28 -5.27 6.39
C ALA A 19 4.07 -5.52 5.49
N TYR A 20 3.04 -4.69 5.61
CA TYR A 20 1.94 -4.66 4.65
C TYR A 20 2.41 -4.90 3.21
N LEU A 21 1.69 -5.75 2.48
CA LEU A 21 1.90 -6.00 1.06
C LEU A 21 0.60 -5.72 0.32
N VAL A 22 0.61 -4.80 -0.63
CA VAL A 22 -0.57 -4.57 -1.49
C VAL A 22 -0.61 -5.64 -2.58
N ASN A 23 -1.63 -6.49 -2.52
CA ASN A 23 -1.86 -7.57 -3.48
C ASN A 23 -2.65 -7.07 -4.70
N VAL A 24 -3.64 -6.21 -4.48
CA VAL A 24 -4.47 -5.58 -5.52
C VAL A 24 -4.69 -4.10 -5.13
N PRO A 25 -4.52 -3.13 -6.05
CA PRO A 25 -4.21 -3.30 -7.47
C PRO A 25 -2.75 -3.70 -7.73
N ASN A 26 -2.50 -4.23 -8.93
CA ASN A 26 -1.18 -4.61 -9.43
C ASN A 26 -1.12 -4.52 -10.96
N GLY A 27 0.02 -4.90 -11.56
CA GLY A 27 0.24 -4.79 -13.01
C GLY A 27 -0.68 -5.65 -13.89
N TYR A 28 -1.34 -6.66 -13.32
CA TYR A 28 -2.29 -7.52 -14.03
C TYR A 28 -3.75 -7.17 -13.72
N GLN A 29 -4.01 -6.63 -12.53
CA GLN A 29 -5.34 -6.27 -12.04
C GLN A 29 -5.34 -4.80 -11.57
N GLY A 30 -5.66 -3.91 -12.52
CA GLY A 30 -5.83 -2.49 -12.26
C GLY A 30 -7.25 -2.11 -11.84
N TRP A 31 -7.56 -0.82 -11.94
CA TRP A 31 -8.85 -0.25 -11.58
C TRP A 31 -9.61 0.29 -12.80
N LYS A 32 -10.91 0.53 -12.60
CA LYS A 32 -11.79 1.23 -13.53
C LYS A 32 -11.95 2.68 -13.07
N GLU A 33 -12.25 3.60 -13.98
CA GLU A 33 -12.53 5.00 -13.61
C GLU A 33 -13.81 5.16 -12.77
N ASN A 34 -14.73 4.19 -12.83
CA ASN A 34 -16.04 4.26 -12.19
C ASN A 34 -16.33 3.02 -11.33
N GLY A 35 -17.15 3.24 -10.30
CA GLY A 35 -17.62 2.18 -9.40
C GLY A 35 -16.60 1.78 -8.33
N PRO A 36 -16.95 0.79 -7.48
CA PRO A 36 -16.06 0.30 -6.44
C PRO A 36 -14.85 -0.42 -7.03
N GLN A 37 -13.67 -0.13 -6.48
CA GLN A 37 -12.40 -0.71 -6.89
C GLN A 37 -11.82 -1.59 -5.78
N PRO A 38 -11.29 -2.78 -6.10
CA PRO A 38 -10.74 -3.67 -5.09
C PRO A 38 -9.39 -3.16 -4.57
N LEU A 39 -9.23 -3.10 -3.26
CA LEU A 39 -7.95 -2.99 -2.57
C LEU A 39 -7.79 -4.22 -1.68
N GLU A 40 -6.73 -4.98 -1.88
CA GLU A 40 -6.42 -6.19 -1.10
C GLU A 40 -4.98 -6.15 -0.64
N TRP A 41 -4.73 -6.59 0.59
CA TRP A 41 -3.40 -6.60 1.18
C TRP A 41 -3.16 -7.79 2.09
N SER A 42 -1.89 -8.12 2.27
CA SER A 42 -1.40 -9.02 3.31
C SER A 42 -0.77 -8.21 4.43
N ARG A 43 -0.82 -8.73 5.66
CA ARG A 43 -0.15 -8.16 6.83
C ARG A 43 0.33 -9.26 7.77
N VAL A 44 1.22 -8.92 8.69
CA VAL A 44 1.55 -9.73 9.87
C VAL A 44 1.08 -9.04 11.14
N ASP A 45 1.05 -9.77 12.25
CA ASP A 45 0.47 -9.30 13.52
C ASP A 45 1.21 -8.07 14.11
N THR A 46 2.45 -7.82 13.71
CA THR A 46 3.23 -6.64 14.14
C THR A 46 2.97 -5.38 13.32
N ASP A 47 2.22 -5.47 12.21
CA ASP A 47 1.87 -4.31 11.40
C ASP A 47 0.88 -3.39 12.13
N ALA A 48 0.96 -2.08 11.84
CA ALA A 48 0.00 -1.10 12.35
C ALA A 48 -1.45 -1.53 12.05
N GLU A 49 -2.36 -1.41 13.02
CA GLU A 49 -3.74 -1.86 12.85
C GLU A 49 -4.53 -1.02 11.83
N TYR A 50 -4.20 0.27 11.71
CA TYR A 50 -4.89 1.21 10.84
C TYR A 50 -3.94 1.91 9.88
N PHE A 51 -4.46 2.27 8.71
CA PHE A 51 -3.75 3.08 7.71
C PHE A 51 -4.73 3.97 6.91
N ALA A 52 -4.18 4.92 6.18
CA ALA A 52 -4.87 5.67 5.14
C ALA A 52 -4.45 5.17 3.74
N VAL A 53 -5.29 5.42 2.73
CA VAL A 53 -5.05 5.00 1.34
C VAL A 53 -4.87 6.23 0.48
N VAL A 54 -3.74 6.29 -0.23
CA VAL A 54 -3.40 7.40 -1.13
C VAL A 54 -3.17 6.87 -2.54
N LEU A 55 -3.80 7.49 -3.53
CA LEU A 55 -3.50 7.30 -4.94
C LEU A 55 -2.42 8.28 -5.37
N THR A 56 -1.38 7.78 -6.03
CA THR A 56 -0.30 8.59 -6.60
C THR A 56 0.00 8.16 -8.04
N ASN A 57 0.65 9.06 -8.78
CA ASN A 57 1.22 8.79 -10.10
C ASN A 57 2.50 9.60 -10.24
N GLN A 58 3.55 9.00 -10.82
CA GLN A 58 4.79 9.72 -11.09
C GLN A 58 4.61 10.73 -12.23
N ASP A 59 3.70 10.47 -13.16
CA ASP A 59 3.31 11.42 -14.19
C ASP A 59 2.33 12.45 -13.62
N ARG A 60 2.87 13.62 -13.27
CA ARG A 60 2.10 14.75 -12.74
C ARG A 60 1.23 15.45 -13.77
N THR A 61 1.34 15.10 -15.05
CA THR A 61 0.38 15.55 -16.07
C THR A 61 -0.90 14.71 -16.04
N VAL A 62 -0.82 13.45 -15.61
CA VAL A 62 -1.97 12.54 -15.41
C VAL A 62 -2.62 12.77 -14.05
N LEU A 63 -1.82 12.91 -12.99
CA LEU A 63 -2.31 13.20 -11.63
C LEU A 63 -1.49 14.33 -10.99
N PRO A 64 -1.97 15.58 -11.06
CA PRO A 64 -1.24 16.76 -10.57
C PRO A 64 -0.90 16.73 -9.08
N TYR A 65 -1.72 16.07 -8.26
CA TYR A 65 -1.53 15.92 -6.82
C TYR A 65 -2.02 14.55 -6.35
N ASP A 66 -1.37 14.01 -5.32
CA ASP A 66 -1.79 12.75 -4.70
C ASP A 66 -3.19 12.90 -4.07
N ILE A 67 -4.00 11.85 -4.15
CA ILE A 67 -5.39 11.85 -3.67
C ILE A 67 -5.52 10.92 -2.47
N VAL A 68 -5.98 11.44 -1.34
CA VAL A 68 -6.41 10.61 -0.21
C VAL A 68 -7.77 9.99 -0.54
N LEU A 69 -7.79 8.68 -0.73
CA LEU A 69 -8.99 7.91 -1.06
C LEU A 69 -9.74 7.47 0.20
N GLU A 70 -8.99 7.07 1.23
CA GLU A 70 -9.53 6.66 2.52
C GLU A 70 -8.66 7.23 3.62
N LYS A 71 -9.27 7.85 4.65
CA LYS A 71 -8.53 8.42 5.79
C LYS A 71 -8.27 7.41 6.90
N TYR A 72 -9.04 6.32 6.94
CA TYR A 72 -9.00 5.33 7.99
C TYR A 72 -9.50 3.98 7.46
N VAL A 73 -8.62 2.99 7.44
CA VAL A 73 -8.91 1.61 7.04
C VAL A 73 -8.42 0.69 8.15
N ASP A 74 -9.28 -0.22 8.58
CA ASP A 74 -8.92 -1.33 9.45
C ASP A 74 -8.15 -2.39 8.64
N GLY A 75 -6.87 -2.53 8.94
CA GLY A 75 -5.96 -3.42 8.27
C GLY A 75 -6.23 -4.90 8.55
N THR A 76 -6.99 -5.24 9.59
CA THR A 76 -7.35 -6.64 9.91
C THR A 76 -8.34 -7.24 8.90
N HIS A 77 -9.04 -6.41 8.13
CA HIS A 77 -10.02 -6.87 7.14
C HIS A 77 -9.38 -7.47 5.87
N LEU A 78 -8.10 -7.18 5.61
CA LEU A 78 -7.30 -7.65 4.45
C LEU A 78 -7.81 -7.24 3.05
N LYS A 79 -9.00 -6.65 2.97
CA LYS A 79 -9.59 -6.13 1.74
C LYS A 79 -10.57 -5.00 2.02
N LYS A 80 -10.73 -4.11 1.05
CA LYS A 80 -11.72 -3.03 1.04
C LYS A 80 -12.10 -2.64 -0.38
N GLU A 81 -13.34 -2.22 -0.57
CA GLU A 81 -13.76 -1.52 -1.79
C GLU A 81 -13.49 -0.03 -1.66
N ILE A 82 -12.77 0.52 -2.63
CA ILE A 82 -12.39 1.93 -2.74
C ILE A 82 -13.30 2.63 -3.75
N ARG A 83 -13.79 3.81 -3.39
CA ARG A 83 -14.52 4.67 -4.33
C ARG A 83 -13.61 5.77 -4.82
N LEU A 84 -13.42 5.83 -6.13
CA LEU A 84 -12.71 6.94 -6.77
C LEU A 84 -13.60 8.19 -6.81
N PRO A 85 -13.00 9.41 -6.85
CA PRO A 85 -13.76 10.64 -7.05
C PRO A 85 -14.60 10.57 -8.33
N GLN A 86 -15.90 10.87 -8.24
CA GLN A 86 -16.82 10.71 -9.38
C GLN A 86 -16.52 11.65 -10.55
N ASP A 87 -16.06 12.87 -10.27
CA ASP A 87 -15.70 13.84 -11.28
C ASP A 87 -14.18 13.87 -11.46
N GLY A 88 -13.70 13.59 -12.68
CA GLY A 88 -12.29 13.77 -13.03
C GLY A 88 -11.35 12.67 -12.53
N CYS A 89 -11.85 11.44 -12.34
CA CYS A 89 -10.96 10.31 -12.08
C CYS A 89 -9.96 10.15 -13.23
N PRO A 90 -8.65 10.22 -12.97
CA PRO A 90 -7.67 10.16 -14.04
C PRO A 90 -7.58 8.72 -14.57
N THR A 91 -7.54 8.58 -15.88
CA THR A 91 -7.24 7.33 -16.58
C THR A 91 -5.82 7.36 -17.12
N GLY A 92 -5.17 6.20 -17.18
CA GLY A 92 -3.80 6.09 -17.66
C GLY A 92 -3.05 4.96 -16.97
N ASP A 93 -1.73 5.02 -17.07
CA ASP A 93 -0.79 4.04 -16.52
C ASP A 93 0.03 4.65 -15.37
N HIS A 94 0.90 3.85 -14.75
CA HIS A 94 1.84 4.27 -13.70
C HIS A 94 1.20 4.74 -12.38
N PHE A 95 -0.07 4.40 -12.13
CA PHE A 95 -0.69 4.63 -10.83
C PHE A 95 -0.12 3.68 -9.78
N ARG A 96 -0.07 4.16 -8.55
CA ARG A 96 0.22 3.35 -7.37
C ARG A 96 -0.72 3.71 -6.23
N VAL A 97 -1.03 2.71 -5.41
CA VAL A 97 -1.71 2.88 -4.14
C VAL A 97 -0.67 2.77 -3.02
N ASN A 98 -0.64 3.78 -2.15
CA ASN A 98 0.14 3.77 -0.92
C ASN A 98 -0.78 3.51 0.26
N LEU A 99 -0.41 2.54 1.10
CA LEU A 99 -0.91 2.43 2.46
C LEU A 99 0.02 3.28 3.34
N VAL A 100 -0.51 4.36 3.92
CA VAL A 100 0.27 5.34 4.67
C VAL A 100 -0.20 5.42 6.11
N LYS A 101 0.64 5.90 7.01
CA LYS A 101 0.33 6.02 8.44
C LYS A 101 -0.99 6.76 8.70
N SER A 102 -1.19 7.90 8.06
CA SER A 102 -2.42 8.69 8.16
C SER A 102 -2.53 9.65 6.97
N ALA A 103 -3.71 10.23 6.78
CA ALA A 103 -3.92 11.27 5.77
C ALA A 103 -3.07 12.53 5.99
N ASP A 104 -2.67 12.79 7.24
CA ASP A 104 -1.84 13.94 7.63
C ASP A 104 -0.33 13.61 7.58
N GLU A 105 0.03 12.32 7.50
CA GLU A 105 1.41 11.83 7.39
C GLU A 105 1.61 10.95 6.13
N PRO A 106 1.28 11.45 4.92
CA PRO A 106 1.27 10.63 3.69
C PRO A 106 2.66 10.15 3.25
N ASN A 107 3.73 10.74 3.79
CA ASN A 107 5.11 10.35 3.48
C ASN A 107 5.61 9.17 4.34
N THR A 108 4.85 8.77 5.37
CA THR A 108 5.15 7.54 6.12
C THR A 108 4.40 6.38 5.48
N ILE A 109 5.03 5.76 4.49
CA ILE A 109 4.46 4.68 3.68
C ILE A 109 4.72 3.34 4.36
N TYR A 110 3.65 2.61 4.68
CA TYR A 110 3.71 1.23 5.15
C TYR A 110 3.85 0.24 4.00
N ALA A 111 3.16 0.48 2.89
CA ALA A 111 3.24 -0.33 1.69
C ALA A 111 2.89 0.47 0.44
N GLN A 112 3.40 0.04 -0.70
CA GLN A 112 3.09 0.60 -2.02
C GLN A 112 2.80 -0.53 -3.00
N SER A 113 1.77 -0.38 -3.80
CA SER A 113 1.45 -1.34 -4.86
C SER A 113 2.51 -1.35 -5.97
N SER A 114 2.53 -2.43 -6.75
CA SER A 114 3.08 -2.35 -8.11
C SER A 114 2.31 -1.31 -8.93
N GLU A 115 2.92 -0.85 -10.03
CA GLU A 115 2.21 0.02 -10.96
C GLU A 115 1.02 -0.69 -11.57
N PHE A 116 -0.03 0.06 -11.81
CA PHE A 116 -1.23 -0.42 -12.47
C PHE A 116 -1.87 0.68 -13.33
N SER A 117 -2.82 0.27 -14.16
CA SER A 117 -3.60 1.18 -15.00
C SER A 117 -4.98 1.44 -14.43
N ILE A 118 -5.49 2.66 -14.61
CA ILE A 118 -6.90 3.01 -14.44
C ILE A 118 -7.51 3.18 -15.83
N LYS A 119 -8.52 2.37 -16.17
CA LYS A 119 -9.08 2.31 -17.53
C LYS A 119 -10.56 2.70 -17.61
N ARG A 120 -10.94 3.24 -18.77
CA ARG A 120 -12.33 3.35 -19.23
C ARG A 120 -12.83 1.99 -19.71
N TRP A 121 -14.05 1.64 -19.33
CA TRP A 121 -14.75 0.42 -19.72
C TRP A 121 -16.16 0.75 -20.15
#